data_AF-A0A7X7A3H5-F1
#
_entry.id   AF-A0A7X7A3H5-F1
#
_cell.length_a   1.000
_cell.length_b   1.000
_cell.length_c   1.000
_cell.angle_alpha   90.00
_cell.angle_beta   90.00
_cell.angle_gamma   90.00
#
_symmetry.space_group_name_H-M   'P 1'
#
loop_
_entity.id
_entity.type
_entity.pdbx_description
1 polymer ?
#
loop_
_entity_poly.entity_id
_entity_poly.type
_entity_poly.pdbx_seq_one_letter_code
_entity_poly.pdbx_strand_id
1 'polypeptide(L)'
;MPTLIGNPVVNLSDLDLFDLPTGKQFSLEMPAVVNTTGMLDIKALLNEHGLPAVNDPAFEWVWKTNRGTLPKRLDAWLRRVHHIKADPKILSLVGNLAARHSERHGQSYCLDFTRNLHSWRAGDFGDEGSCYWSFNAGARDILEDELDAYAVRFYDPDQEYGVARAWAVPVCVRSDEQALILFNGYGYELLDQVRVVSQALGNLPYKRIRLTNEGECSGTLYINGGVGYILGKQEVIDAITSWDFDASTEGYGTVSCHHCGRRVHEEDAYSPECSDYNYCERCYSDLFTFCEHCHHDLWAEEAVHFNGMPYCESCLEDVAAQCCECDEYFPKDEVYEVDGECYCEKCCPETYVCDHCGETVPAEGGQYEVLEYTVSGERWCPHCRDHYAHECRRCADITDGRRTPVKPDDLVDGLCPKCRGEAVPVFYVSPETQYHPDQLVLPIAA
;
A
#
# COMPACT_ATOMS: atom_id res chain seq x y z
N MET A 1 2.79 -27.47 -14.01
CA MET A 1 1.92 -26.59 -14.83
C MET A 1 1.86 -27.14 -16.26
N PRO A 2 0.79 -26.97 -17.04
CA PRO A 2 0.74 -27.52 -18.39
C PRO A 2 1.70 -26.73 -19.30
N THR A 3 2.74 -27.40 -19.79
CA THR A 3 3.70 -26.89 -20.77
C THR A 3 2.95 -26.61 -22.07
N LEU A 4 2.68 -25.35 -22.37
CA LEU A 4 2.18 -24.94 -23.69
C LEU A 4 3.32 -25.13 -24.70
N ILE A 5 3.45 -26.34 -25.23
CA ILE A 5 4.33 -26.66 -26.36
C ILE A 5 3.64 -26.17 -27.63
N GLY A 6 3.61 -24.85 -27.78
CA GLY A 6 3.42 -24.18 -29.05
C GLY A 6 4.35 -23.00 -28.96
N ASN A 7 5.41 -22.97 -29.76
CA ASN A 7 6.29 -21.81 -29.86
C ASN A 7 5.54 -20.74 -30.66
N PRO A 8 4.93 -19.70 -30.07
CA PRO A 8 4.95 -18.44 -30.76
C PRO A 8 6.44 -18.09 -30.82
N VAL A 9 7.04 -18.25 -31.99
CA VAL A 9 8.20 -17.43 -32.34
C VAL A 9 7.64 -16.02 -32.33
N VAL A 10 7.58 -15.40 -31.15
CA VAL A 10 7.26 -13.99 -31.05
C VAL A 10 8.37 -13.34 -31.87
N ASN A 11 7.99 -12.63 -32.93
CA ASN A 11 8.96 -11.89 -33.70
C ASN A 11 9.39 -10.71 -32.83
N LEU A 12 10.43 -10.92 -32.01
CA LEU A 12 10.89 -9.94 -31.02
C LEU A 12 11.63 -8.76 -31.67
N SER A 13 11.61 -8.63 -33.01
CA SER A 13 12.27 -7.55 -33.75
C SER A 13 11.67 -6.16 -33.51
N ASP A 14 10.41 -6.10 -33.06
CA ASP A 14 9.69 -4.86 -32.76
C ASP A 14 9.51 -4.63 -31.24
N LEU A 15 10.28 -5.35 -30.40
CA LEU A 15 10.14 -5.18 -28.96
C LEU A 15 10.66 -3.84 -28.47
N ASP A 16 9.89 -3.24 -27.58
CA ASP A 16 10.39 -2.23 -26.66
C ASP A 16 11.34 -2.92 -25.66
N LEU A 17 12.61 -2.54 -25.66
CA LEU A 17 13.61 -3.12 -24.76
C LEU A 17 13.36 -2.72 -23.29
N PHE A 18 12.52 -1.72 -23.03
CA PHE A 18 12.05 -1.37 -21.68
C PHE A 18 10.87 -2.22 -21.21
N ASP A 19 10.26 -3.02 -22.10
CA ASP A 19 9.15 -3.93 -21.78
C ASP A 19 9.43 -5.36 -22.26
N LEU A 20 10.54 -5.91 -21.75
CA LEU A 20 10.85 -7.33 -21.95
C LEU A 20 9.77 -8.22 -21.30
N PRO A 21 9.42 -9.34 -21.93
CA PRO A 21 8.32 -10.19 -21.50
C PRO A 21 8.64 -10.88 -20.18
N THR A 22 8.11 -10.33 -19.08
CA THR A 22 8.32 -10.87 -17.74
C THR A 22 7.45 -12.08 -17.45
N GLY A 23 7.98 -13.02 -16.65
CA GLY A 23 7.23 -14.20 -16.18
C GLY A 23 6.90 -15.25 -17.25
N LYS A 24 7.42 -15.09 -18.48
CA LYS A 24 7.26 -16.04 -19.57
C LYS A 24 8.60 -16.71 -19.90
N GLN A 25 8.65 -18.03 -19.86
CA GLN A 25 9.82 -18.78 -20.26
C GLN A 25 9.92 -18.93 -21.78
N PHE A 26 11.15 -18.86 -22.29
CA PHE A 26 11.55 -19.03 -23.68
C PHE A 26 12.50 -20.20 -23.79
N SER A 27 12.21 -21.12 -24.70
CA SER A 27 13.14 -22.19 -25.06
C SER A 27 13.80 -21.88 -26.39
N LEU A 28 15.12 -21.89 -26.42
CA LEU A 28 15.93 -21.54 -27.58
C LEU A 28 16.95 -22.63 -27.84
N GLU A 29 17.01 -23.11 -29.07
CA GLU A 29 18.12 -23.94 -29.53
C GLU A 29 19.20 -23.04 -30.11
N MET A 30 20.38 -23.04 -29.47
CA MET A 30 21.52 -22.32 -30.02
C MET A 30 22.12 -23.11 -31.19
N PRO A 31 22.42 -22.44 -32.32
CA PRO A 31 23.09 -23.11 -33.42
C PRO A 31 24.52 -23.43 -33.00
N ALA A 32 25.00 -24.64 -33.32
CA ALA A 32 26.30 -25.10 -32.85
C ALA A 32 27.42 -24.29 -33.53
N VAL A 33 28.07 -23.40 -32.78
CA VAL A 33 29.15 -22.55 -33.28
C VAL A 33 30.48 -23.29 -33.19
N VAL A 34 31.29 -23.22 -34.24
CA VAL A 34 32.66 -23.76 -34.24
C VAL A 34 33.55 -22.86 -33.40
N ASN A 35 34.16 -23.41 -32.36
CA ASN A 35 35.05 -22.66 -31.47
C ASN A 35 36.35 -22.19 -32.18
N THR A 36 37.11 -21.31 -31.53
CA THR A 36 38.33 -20.71 -32.11
C THR A 36 39.36 -21.75 -32.56
N THR A 37 39.56 -22.80 -31.76
CA THR A 37 40.47 -23.91 -32.11
C THR A 37 40.00 -24.59 -33.39
N GLY A 38 38.71 -24.90 -33.51
CA GLY A 38 38.13 -25.49 -34.72
C GLY A 38 38.25 -24.58 -35.94
N MET A 39 38.10 -23.26 -35.76
CA MET A 39 38.31 -22.30 -36.83
C MET A 39 39.77 -22.32 -37.30
N LEU A 40 40.73 -22.34 -36.38
CA LEU A 40 42.16 -22.40 -36.70
C LEU A 40 42.53 -23.72 -37.39
N ASP A 41 42.02 -24.85 -36.89
CA ASP A 41 42.25 -26.18 -37.48
C ASP A 41 41.66 -26.27 -38.88
N ILE A 42 40.46 -25.72 -39.09
CA ILE A 42 39.86 -25.65 -40.43
C ILE A 42 40.70 -24.74 -41.35
N LYS A 43 41.16 -23.58 -40.88
CA LYS A 43 42.03 -22.71 -41.68
C LYS A 43 43.36 -23.38 -42.04
N ALA A 44 43.96 -24.11 -41.10
CA ALA A 44 45.19 -24.87 -41.33
C ALA A 44 44.97 -25.97 -42.37
N LEU A 45 43.88 -26.73 -42.25
CA LEU A 45 43.48 -27.76 -43.22
C LEU A 45 43.29 -27.17 -44.63
N LEU A 46 42.62 -26.01 -44.75
CA LEU A 46 42.45 -25.36 -46.04
C LEU A 46 43.80 -24.98 -46.66
N ASN A 47 44.70 -24.40 -45.86
CA ASN A 47 46.02 -24.02 -46.32
C ASN A 47 46.87 -25.22 -46.76
N GLU A 48 46.83 -26.34 -46.03
CA GLU A 48 47.52 -27.59 -46.38
C GLU A 48 47.11 -28.11 -47.77
N HIS A 49 45.85 -27.90 -48.14
CA HIS A 49 45.31 -28.30 -49.44
C HIS A 49 45.33 -27.19 -50.51
N GLY A 50 46.07 -26.10 -50.27
CA GLY A 50 46.19 -24.99 -51.23
C GLY A 50 44.89 -24.19 -51.44
N LEU A 51 43.96 -24.25 -50.49
CA LEU A 51 42.73 -23.46 -50.51
C LEU A 51 42.93 -22.16 -49.70
N PRO A 52 42.32 -21.04 -50.13
CA PRO A 52 42.44 -19.78 -49.42
C PRO A 52 41.79 -19.87 -48.03
N ALA A 53 42.49 -19.32 -47.03
CA ALA A 53 41.94 -19.22 -45.69
C ALA A 53 40.76 -18.24 -45.64
N VAL A 54 39.73 -18.60 -44.87
CA VAL A 54 38.56 -17.75 -44.68
C VAL A 54 38.89 -16.62 -43.70
N ASN A 55 39.24 -15.46 -44.25
CA ASN A 55 39.48 -14.24 -43.48
C ASN A 55 38.35 -13.21 -43.66
N ASP A 56 37.25 -13.63 -44.28
CA ASP A 56 36.04 -12.84 -44.44
C ASP A 56 35.33 -12.72 -43.07
N PRO A 57 35.26 -11.52 -42.46
CA PRO A 57 34.60 -11.34 -41.17
C PRO A 57 33.09 -11.62 -41.26
N ALA A 58 32.50 -11.60 -42.46
CA ALA A 58 31.09 -11.93 -42.67
C ALA A 58 30.82 -13.45 -42.80
N PHE A 59 31.85 -14.31 -42.78
CA PHE A 59 31.65 -15.75 -42.86
C PHE A 59 31.22 -16.34 -41.50
N GLU A 60 29.99 -16.86 -41.45
CA GLU A 60 29.42 -17.48 -40.24
C GLU A 60 30.07 -18.84 -39.92
N TRP A 61 30.83 -18.91 -38.82
CA TRP A 61 31.46 -20.15 -38.31
C TRP A 61 30.51 -21.01 -37.47
N VAL A 62 29.37 -21.35 -38.06
CA VAL A 62 28.31 -22.13 -37.41
C VAL A 62 28.15 -23.49 -38.10
N TRP A 63 28.15 -24.60 -37.38
CA TRP A 63 27.98 -25.93 -37.96
C TRP A 63 26.83 -26.03 -38.95
N LYS A 64 25.66 -25.49 -38.59
CA LYS A 64 24.44 -25.57 -39.39
C LYS A 64 23.63 -24.28 -39.24
N THR A 65 23.23 -23.73 -40.38
CA THR A 65 22.28 -22.61 -40.46
C THR A 65 21.16 -22.98 -41.44
N ASN A 66 20.18 -22.09 -41.63
CA ASN A 66 19.15 -22.25 -42.66
C ASN A 66 19.73 -22.33 -44.09
N ARG A 67 20.93 -21.79 -44.33
CA ARG A 67 21.67 -21.86 -45.61
C ARG A 67 22.45 -23.18 -45.81
N GLY A 68 22.42 -24.09 -44.84
CA GLY A 68 23.09 -25.39 -44.89
C GLY A 68 24.20 -25.56 -43.87
N THR A 69 24.96 -26.65 -43.99
CA THR A 69 26.09 -26.96 -43.10
C THR A 69 27.33 -26.14 -43.43
N LEU A 70 28.23 -25.96 -42.47
CA LEU A 70 29.46 -25.19 -42.65
C LEU A 70 30.27 -25.62 -43.89
N PRO A 71 30.46 -26.92 -44.20
CA PRO A 71 31.15 -27.33 -45.42
C PRO A 71 30.46 -26.85 -46.71
N LYS A 72 29.12 -26.89 -46.76
CA LYS A 72 28.36 -26.41 -47.92
C LYS A 72 28.51 -24.90 -48.09
N ARG A 73 28.46 -24.15 -46.98
CA ARG A 73 28.63 -22.70 -47.00
C ARG A 73 30.05 -22.29 -47.36
N LEU A 74 31.05 -23.05 -46.90
CA LEU A 74 32.45 -22.88 -47.27
C LEU A 74 32.68 -23.11 -48.76
N ASP A 75 32.16 -24.21 -49.32
CA ASP A 75 32.26 -24.48 -50.77
C ASP A 75 31.57 -23.38 -51.59
N ALA A 76 30.40 -22.90 -51.14
CA ALA A 76 29.72 -21.79 -51.79
C ALA A 76 30.54 -20.48 -51.74
N TRP A 77 31.19 -20.19 -50.60
CA TRP A 77 32.08 -19.05 -50.45
C TRP A 77 33.31 -19.16 -51.36
N LEU A 78 33.98 -20.32 -51.39
CA LEU A 78 35.13 -20.58 -52.26
C LEU A 78 34.80 -20.41 -53.75
N ARG A 79 33.64 -20.92 -54.19
CA ARG A 79 33.19 -20.77 -55.59
C ARG A 79 32.86 -19.34 -55.95
N ARG A 80 32.25 -18.59 -55.03
CA ARG A 80 31.82 -17.21 -55.26
C ARG A 80 32.98 -16.23 -55.24
N VAL A 81 33.88 -16.33 -54.25
CA VAL A 81 34.94 -15.35 -54.00
C VAL A 81 36.23 -15.70 -54.76
N HIS A 82 36.55 -16.99 -54.86
CA HIS A 82 37.82 -17.44 -55.42
C HIS A 82 37.66 -18.25 -56.71
N HIS A 83 36.42 -18.50 -57.17
CA HIS A 83 36.13 -19.35 -58.33
C HIS A 83 36.69 -20.77 -58.22
N ILE A 84 36.87 -21.26 -56.99
CA ILE A 84 37.40 -22.61 -56.70
C ILE A 84 36.26 -23.51 -56.21
N LYS A 85 36.16 -24.71 -56.77
CA LYS A 85 35.31 -25.79 -56.24
C LYS A 85 36.16 -26.71 -55.36
N ALA A 86 35.82 -26.82 -54.08
CA ALA A 86 36.59 -27.66 -53.15
C ALA A 86 36.35 -29.15 -53.43
N ASP A 87 37.38 -29.98 -53.18
CA ASP A 87 37.24 -31.43 -53.23
C ASP A 87 36.25 -31.89 -52.15
N PRO A 88 35.24 -32.72 -52.48
CA PRO A 88 34.31 -33.29 -51.50
C PRO A 88 34.99 -33.95 -50.29
N LYS A 89 36.17 -34.54 -50.45
CA LYS A 89 36.95 -35.13 -49.34
C LYS A 89 37.41 -34.07 -48.34
N ILE A 90 37.90 -32.93 -48.82
CA ILE A 90 38.32 -31.81 -47.97
C ILE A 90 37.10 -31.25 -47.24
N LEU A 91 35.98 -31.07 -47.94
CA LEU A 91 34.73 -30.60 -47.32
C LEU A 91 34.22 -31.55 -46.22
N SER A 92 34.40 -32.86 -46.41
CA SER A 92 34.09 -33.86 -45.38
C SER A 92 34.97 -33.69 -44.14
N LEU A 93 36.29 -33.48 -44.32
CA LEU A 93 37.23 -33.23 -43.23
C LEU A 93 36.91 -31.93 -42.47
N VAL A 94 36.63 -30.84 -43.19
CA VAL A 94 36.12 -29.59 -42.62
C VAL A 94 34.84 -29.86 -41.82
N GLY A 95 33.96 -30.72 -42.34
CA GLY A 95 32.73 -31.11 -41.66
C GLY A 95 33.00 -31.76 -40.31
N ASN A 96 33.92 -32.72 -40.28
CA ASN A 96 34.28 -33.44 -39.06
C ASN A 96 34.98 -32.53 -38.03
N LEU A 97 35.86 -31.63 -38.47
CA LEU A 97 36.47 -30.63 -37.59
C LEU A 97 35.42 -29.68 -37.04
N ALA A 98 34.59 -29.11 -37.90
CA ALA A 98 33.52 -28.21 -37.48
C ALA A 98 32.59 -28.87 -36.46
N ALA A 99 32.15 -30.12 -36.70
CA ALA A 99 31.32 -30.86 -35.75
C ALA A 99 32.04 -31.14 -34.42
N ARG A 100 33.29 -31.60 -34.46
CA ARG A 100 34.09 -31.89 -33.26
C ARG A 100 34.32 -30.65 -32.39
N HIS A 101 34.51 -29.51 -33.05
CA HIS A 101 34.78 -28.23 -32.41
C HIS A 101 33.53 -27.34 -32.28
N SER A 102 32.36 -27.88 -32.61
CA SER A 102 31.07 -27.28 -32.27
C SER A 102 30.63 -27.89 -30.96
N GLU A 103 31.14 -27.36 -29.85
CA GLU A 103 31.06 -27.98 -28.52
C GLU A 103 29.62 -28.18 -28.00
N ARG A 104 28.61 -27.64 -28.69
CA ARG A 104 27.21 -27.64 -28.21
C ARG A 104 26.24 -27.79 -29.38
N HIS A 105 26.13 -28.98 -29.94
CA HIS A 105 25.01 -29.30 -30.83
C HIS A 105 23.72 -29.41 -30.02
N GLY A 106 22.76 -28.51 -30.26
CA GLY A 106 21.41 -28.63 -29.73
C GLY A 106 21.29 -28.40 -28.23
N GLN A 107 22.17 -27.57 -27.64
CA GLN A 107 21.92 -27.13 -26.28
C GLN A 107 20.69 -26.21 -26.30
N SER A 108 19.62 -26.73 -25.74
CA SER A 108 18.40 -25.99 -25.47
C SER A 108 18.64 -25.15 -24.23
N TYR A 109 18.42 -23.85 -24.35
CA TYR A 109 18.40 -22.92 -23.24
C TYR A 109 16.95 -22.62 -22.93
N CYS A 110 16.57 -22.75 -21.67
CA CYS A 110 15.32 -22.19 -21.16
C CYS A 110 15.66 -20.92 -20.38
N LEU A 111 15.03 -19.80 -20.69
CA LEU A 111 15.26 -18.54 -19.98
C LEU A 111 14.00 -17.72 -19.80
N ASP A 112 13.98 -16.81 -18.84
CA ASP A 112 12.99 -15.74 -18.77
C ASP A 112 13.61 -14.42 -18.30
N PHE A 113 12.77 -13.38 -18.31
CA PHE A 113 13.08 -12.08 -17.74
C PHE A 113 12.18 -11.86 -16.51
N THR A 114 12.73 -11.26 -15.45
CA THR A 114 11.92 -10.83 -14.31
C THR A 114 12.46 -9.52 -13.74
N ARG A 115 11.54 -8.66 -13.31
CA ARG A 115 11.83 -7.46 -12.51
C ARG A 115 11.64 -7.71 -11.01
N ASN A 116 11.00 -8.82 -10.63
CA ASN A 116 10.81 -9.18 -9.23
C ASN A 116 12.09 -9.80 -8.67
N LEU A 117 13.01 -8.94 -8.21
CA LEU A 117 14.33 -9.35 -7.71
C LEU A 117 14.32 -9.72 -6.21
N HIS A 118 13.23 -9.41 -5.50
CA HIS A 118 13.06 -9.67 -4.06
C HIS A 118 12.57 -11.08 -3.72
N SER A 119 11.86 -11.74 -4.64
CA SER A 119 11.12 -12.97 -4.35
C SER A 119 11.94 -14.26 -4.29
N TRP A 120 13.23 -14.22 -4.63
CA TRP A 120 14.05 -15.43 -4.78
C TRP A 120 15.15 -15.58 -3.71
N ARG A 121 15.70 -16.77 -3.56
CA ARG A 121 16.73 -17.13 -2.58
C ARG A 121 18.09 -17.34 -3.25
N ALA A 122 19.16 -17.20 -2.45
CA ALA A 122 20.51 -17.43 -2.93
C ALA A 122 20.67 -18.84 -3.51
N GLY A 123 21.18 -18.91 -4.74
CA GLY A 123 21.40 -20.17 -5.45
C GLY A 123 20.25 -20.61 -6.34
N ASP A 124 19.07 -19.98 -6.27
CA ASP A 124 17.91 -20.32 -7.10
C ASP A 124 18.23 -20.24 -8.61
N PHE A 125 19.23 -19.43 -8.99
CA PHE A 125 19.64 -19.22 -10.38
C PHE A 125 21.16 -19.35 -10.59
N GLY A 126 21.80 -20.29 -9.90
CA GLY A 126 23.24 -20.57 -10.05
C GLY A 126 24.14 -19.46 -9.48
N ASP A 127 23.62 -18.70 -8.53
CA ASP A 127 24.23 -17.47 -8.03
C ASP A 127 24.48 -17.49 -6.51
N GLU A 128 24.63 -18.68 -5.93
CA GLU A 128 24.91 -18.89 -4.50
C GLU A 128 26.12 -18.09 -3.98
N GLY A 129 27.12 -17.87 -4.85
CA GLY A 129 28.33 -17.09 -4.53
C GLY A 129 28.26 -15.60 -4.84
N SER A 130 27.09 -15.08 -5.24
CA SER A 130 26.92 -13.69 -5.64
C SER A 130 26.89 -12.76 -4.41
N CYS A 131 27.68 -11.69 -4.43
CA CYS A 131 27.66 -10.63 -3.41
C CYS A 131 26.28 -9.94 -3.26
N TYR A 132 25.43 -10.09 -4.28
CA TYR A 132 24.02 -9.72 -4.28
C TYR A 132 23.22 -10.21 -3.06
N TRP A 133 23.62 -11.34 -2.45
CA TRP A 133 22.86 -11.98 -1.36
C TRP A 133 23.29 -11.60 0.05
N SER A 134 24.43 -10.95 0.20
CA SER A 134 25.02 -10.67 1.51
C SER A 134 24.95 -9.18 1.86
N PHE A 135 26.07 -8.49 1.79
CA PHE A 135 26.24 -7.17 2.39
C PHE A 135 25.84 -6.00 1.46
N ASN A 136 25.48 -6.28 0.21
CA ASN A 136 25.15 -5.26 -0.79
C ASN A 136 23.63 -5.18 -1.06
N ALA A 137 22.83 -5.03 -0.01
CA ALA A 137 21.38 -4.77 -0.18
C ALA A 137 21.15 -3.54 -1.08
N GLY A 138 21.97 -2.49 -0.95
CA GLY A 138 21.91 -1.30 -1.81
C GLY A 138 22.14 -1.57 -3.30
N ALA A 139 22.81 -2.67 -3.68
CA ALA A 139 22.96 -3.02 -5.09
C ALA A 139 21.64 -3.48 -5.70
N ARG A 140 20.76 -4.10 -4.89
CA ARG A 140 19.43 -4.50 -5.33
C ARG A 140 18.56 -3.28 -5.56
N ASP A 141 18.59 -2.33 -4.63
CA ASP A 141 17.83 -1.08 -4.77
C ASP A 141 18.28 -0.34 -6.04
N ILE A 142 19.59 -0.22 -6.29
CA ILE A 142 20.10 0.37 -7.54
C ILE A 142 19.59 -0.39 -8.78
N LEU A 143 19.64 -1.72 -8.76
CA LEU A 143 19.21 -2.51 -9.91
C LEU A 143 17.71 -2.37 -10.16
N GLU A 144 16.88 -2.44 -9.13
CA GLU A 144 15.42 -2.45 -9.27
C GLU A 144 14.84 -1.04 -9.43
N ASP A 145 15.25 -0.10 -8.58
CA ASP A 145 14.64 1.22 -8.47
C ASP A 145 15.28 2.25 -9.40
N GLU A 146 16.62 2.25 -9.53
CA GLU A 146 17.34 3.28 -10.31
C GLU A 146 17.57 2.86 -11.76
N LEU A 147 17.96 1.60 -11.99
CA LEU A 147 18.33 1.11 -13.31
C LEU A 147 17.19 0.41 -14.03
N ASP A 148 16.06 0.18 -13.35
CA ASP A 148 14.93 -0.58 -13.88
C ASP A 148 15.43 -1.88 -14.57
N ALA A 149 16.30 -2.60 -13.86
CA ALA A 149 17.03 -3.74 -14.40
C ALA A 149 16.16 -5.01 -14.38
N TYR A 150 16.37 -5.82 -15.40
CA TYR A 150 15.90 -7.20 -15.44
C TYR A 150 16.96 -8.14 -14.90
N ALA A 151 16.49 -9.18 -14.23
CA ALA A 151 17.19 -10.44 -14.19
C ALA A 151 16.87 -11.28 -15.43
N VAL A 152 17.90 -11.71 -16.13
CA VAL A 152 17.80 -12.80 -17.11
C VAL A 152 18.11 -14.10 -16.38
N ARG A 153 17.12 -14.98 -16.23
CA ARG A 153 17.30 -16.27 -15.56
C ARG A 153 17.39 -17.38 -16.58
N PHE A 154 18.28 -18.33 -16.36
CA PHE A 154 18.40 -19.53 -17.18
C PHE A 154 18.05 -20.75 -16.34
N TYR A 155 17.36 -21.70 -16.96
CA TYR A 155 16.88 -22.92 -16.34
C TYR A 155 17.46 -24.13 -17.06
N ASP A 156 17.69 -25.20 -16.31
CA ASP A 156 17.93 -26.52 -16.90
C ASP A 156 16.60 -26.98 -17.53
N PRO A 157 16.54 -27.34 -18.83
CA PRO A 157 15.30 -27.83 -19.43
C PRO A 157 14.79 -29.13 -18.76
N ASP A 158 15.67 -29.91 -18.14
CA ASP A 158 15.32 -31.17 -17.48
C ASP A 158 15.01 -30.98 -15.98
N GLN A 159 15.33 -29.83 -15.40
CA GLN A 159 15.21 -29.58 -13.95
C GLN A 159 14.55 -28.22 -13.68
N GLU A 160 13.54 -28.15 -12.81
CA GLU A 160 12.78 -26.91 -12.54
C GLU A 160 13.58 -25.83 -11.78
N TYR A 161 14.91 -25.96 -11.62
CA TYR A 161 15.74 -24.97 -10.94
C TYR A 161 16.58 -24.15 -11.92
N GLY A 162 16.94 -22.94 -11.49
CA GLY A 162 17.78 -22.05 -12.27
C GLY A 162 19.25 -22.42 -12.19
N VAL A 163 19.94 -22.32 -13.33
CA VAL A 163 21.34 -22.73 -13.48
C VAL A 163 22.29 -21.55 -13.76
N ALA A 164 21.75 -20.42 -14.22
CA ALA A 164 22.54 -19.24 -14.51
C ALA A 164 21.67 -17.97 -14.45
N ARG A 165 22.33 -16.82 -14.32
CA ARG A 165 21.70 -15.50 -14.30
C ARG A 165 22.63 -14.42 -14.83
N ALA A 166 22.06 -13.38 -15.44
CA ALA A 166 22.73 -12.11 -15.72
C ALA A 166 21.80 -10.93 -15.40
N TRP A 167 22.37 -9.75 -15.21
CA TRP A 167 21.61 -8.50 -15.17
C TRP A 167 21.48 -7.94 -16.58
N ALA A 168 20.30 -7.42 -16.91
CA ALA A 168 20.01 -6.77 -18.18
C ALA A 168 19.35 -5.41 -17.91
N VAL A 169 20.06 -4.33 -18.23
CA VAL A 169 19.60 -2.95 -18.00
C VAL A 169 19.20 -2.33 -19.33
N PRO A 170 17.92 -1.95 -19.51
CA PRO A 170 17.52 -1.19 -20.68
C PRO A 170 18.11 0.22 -20.60
N VAL A 171 18.66 0.72 -21.69
CA VAL A 171 19.28 2.04 -21.73
C VAL A 171 18.83 2.83 -22.96
N CYS A 172 18.73 4.14 -22.78
CA CYS A 172 18.47 5.10 -23.85
C CYS A 172 19.80 5.70 -24.31
N VAL A 173 20.32 5.29 -25.47
CA VAL A 173 21.61 5.77 -26.01
C VAL A 173 21.47 7.17 -26.60
N ARG A 174 20.34 7.42 -27.27
CA ARG A 174 19.86 8.72 -27.77
C ARG A 174 18.36 8.78 -27.53
N SER A 175 17.74 9.94 -27.67
CA SER A 175 16.33 10.22 -27.30
C SER A 175 15.28 9.15 -27.64
N ASP A 176 15.50 8.35 -28.68
CA ASP A 176 14.61 7.29 -29.16
C ASP A 176 15.35 5.97 -29.48
N GLU A 177 16.66 5.89 -29.24
CA GLU A 177 17.46 4.71 -29.56
C GLU A 177 17.72 3.89 -28.30
N GLN A 178 17.02 2.77 -28.21
CA GLN A 178 17.13 1.84 -27.09
C GLN A 178 18.25 0.81 -27.33
N ALA A 179 18.90 0.41 -26.25
CA ALA A 179 19.81 -0.73 -26.20
C ALA A 179 19.63 -1.48 -24.88
N LEU A 180 20.22 -2.67 -24.78
CA LEU A 180 20.18 -3.49 -23.58
C LEU A 180 21.61 -3.80 -23.15
N ILE A 181 21.97 -3.51 -21.90
CA ILE A 181 23.29 -3.82 -21.36
C ILE A 181 23.20 -5.07 -20.49
N LEU A 182 23.95 -6.11 -20.85
CA LEU A 182 24.09 -7.34 -20.08
C LEU A 182 25.42 -7.38 -19.32
N PHE A 183 25.36 -7.68 -18.03
CA PHE A 183 26.54 -7.78 -17.17
C PHE A 183 26.34 -8.76 -16.00
N ASN A 184 27.42 -9.06 -15.28
CA ASN A 184 27.44 -9.95 -14.11
C ASN A 184 26.76 -11.31 -14.35
N GLY A 185 27.23 -12.03 -15.36
CA GLY A 185 26.80 -13.41 -15.58
C GLY A 185 27.32 -14.37 -14.51
N TYR A 186 26.43 -15.20 -13.96
CA TYR A 186 26.70 -16.32 -13.06
C TYR A 186 26.19 -17.63 -13.67
N GLY A 187 26.78 -18.76 -13.26
CA GLY A 187 26.46 -20.10 -13.76
C GLY A 187 27.03 -20.39 -15.15
N TYR A 188 26.68 -19.58 -16.14
CA TYR A 188 27.25 -19.61 -17.49
C TYR A 188 28.21 -18.45 -17.73
N GLU A 189 29.14 -18.61 -18.67
CA GLU A 189 29.96 -17.51 -19.16
C GLU A 189 29.08 -16.38 -19.71
N LEU A 190 29.33 -15.13 -19.31
CA LEU A 190 28.50 -13.98 -19.68
C LEU A 190 28.33 -13.85 -21.21
N LEU A 191 29.38 -14.13 -22.00
CA LEU A 191 29.30 -14.08 -23.46
C LEU A 191 28.31 -15.11 -24.04
N ASP A 192 28.22 -16.30 -23.43
CA ASP A 192 27.25 -17.31 -23.86
C ASP A 192 25.83 -16.86 -23.53
N GLN A 193 25.61 -16.27 -22.36
CA GLN A 193 24.32 -15.69 -21.98
C GLN A 193 23.90 -14.57 -22.94
N VAL A 194 24.83 -13.67 -23.31
CA VAL A 194 24.60 -12.59 -24.28
C VAL A 194 24.20 -13.12 -25.65
N ARG A 195 24.82 -14.21 -26.12
CA ARG A 195 24.44 -14.84 -27.39
C ARG A 195 23.04 -15.40 -27.37
N VAL A 196 22.67 -16.06 -26.27
CA VAL A 196 21.31 -16.61 -26.11
C VAL A 196 20.28 -15.49 -26.06
N VAL A 197 20.53 -14.43 -25.29
CA VAL A 197 19.62 -13.27 -25.19
C VAL A 197 19.54 -12.52 -26.52
N SER A 198 20.66 -12.31 -27.22
CA SER A 198 20.67 -11.74 -28.57
C SER A 198 19.77 -12.53 -29.53
N GLN A 199 19.90 -13.86 -29.54
CA GLN A 199 19.06 -14.73 -30.37
C GLN A 199 17.59 -14.69 -29.93
N ALA A 200 17.33 -14.70 -28.61
CA ALA A 200 15.98 -14.55 -28.06
C ALA A 200 15.31 -13.30 -28.63
N LEU A 201 16.00 -12.16 -28.53
CA LEU A 201 15.51 -10.85 -28.93
C LEU A 201 15.61 -10.57 -30.45
N GLY A 202 15.64 -11.61 -31.29
CA GLY A 202 15.60 -11.45 -32.75
C GLY A 202 16.97 -11.30 -33.43
N ASN A 203 18.03 -11.87 -32.83
CA ASN A 203 19.42 -11.78 -33.29
C ASN A 203 20.00 -10.35 -33.25
N LEU A 204 19.78 -9.63 -32.15
CA LEU A 204 20.34 -8.29 -31.97
C LEU A 204 21.87 -8.31 -32.03
N PRO A 205 22.51 -7.43 -32.81
CA PRO A 205 23.94 -7.19 -32.73
C PRO A 205 24.37 -6.87 -31.29
N TYR A 206 25.59 -7.27 -30.93
CA TYR A 206 26.13 -7.01 -29.60
C TYR A 206 27.61 -6.68 -29.63
N LYS A 207 28.04 -5.87 -28.67
CA LYS A 207 29.43 -5.38 -28.55
C LYS A 207 29.86 -5.37 -27.09
N ARG A 208 31.10 -5.80 -26.83
CA ARG A 208 31.71 -5.70 -25.50
C ARG A 208 32.03 -4.24 -25.20
N ILE A 209 31.67 -3.76 -24.01
CA ILE A 209 31.94 -2.40 -23.54
C ILE A 209 32.55 -2.42 -22.14
N ARG A 210 33.26 -1.35 -21.79
CA ARG A 210 33.65 -1.08 -20.40
C ARG A 210 32.43 -0.62 -19.63
N LEU A 211 32.23 -1.12 -18.42
CA LEU A 211 31.14 -0.73 -17.54
C LEU A 211 31.67 -0.18 -16.22
N THR A 212 31.07 0.92 -15.79
CA THR A 212 31.29 1.56 -14.49
C THR A 212 29.96 2.02 -13.89
N ASN A 213 29.95 2.30 -12.59
CA ASN A 213 28.91 3.01 -11.87
C ASN A 213 29.59 4.09 -11.06
N GLU A 214 29.25 5.35 -11.31
CA GLU A 214 29.90 6.52 -10.70
C GLU A 214 31.43 6.51 -10.92
N GLY A 215 31.87 6.07 -12.10
CA GLY A 215 33.28 5.97 -12.48
C GLY A 215 34.02 4.73 -11.97
N GLU A 216 33.42 3.91 -11.10
CA GLU A 216 34.05 2.74 -10.50
C GLU A 216 33.39 1.42 -10.93
N CYS A 217 34.12 0.30 -10.87
CA CYS A 217 33.55 -1.04 -11.05
C CYS A 217 33.40 -1.80 -9.72
N SER A 218 33.85 -1.19 -8.62
CA SER A 218 33.89 -1.74 -7.28
C SER A 218 33.22 -0.79 -6.29
N GLY A 219 31.88 -0.70 -6.36
CA GLY A 219 31.08 0.09 -5.44
C GLY A 219 29.89 -0.71 -4.91
N THR A 220 28.83 -0.02 -4.49
CA THR A 220 27.57 -0.66 -4.12
C THR A 220 27.05 -1.52 -5.27
N LEU A 221 26.94 -0.94 -6.48
CA LEU A 221 26.76 -1.71 -7.70
C LEU A 221 28.09 -2.30 -8.15
N TYR A 222 28.37 -3.53 -7.72
CA TYR A 222 29.57 -4.26 -8.12
C TYR A 222 29.46 -4.75 -9.57
N ILE A 223 30.47 -4.50 -10.41
CA ILE A 223 30.49 -4.88 -11.83
C ILE A 223 31.67 -5.83 -12.07
N ASN A 224 31.38 -7.11 -12.29
CA ASN A 224 32.35 -8.19 -12.48
C ASN A 224 33.32 -7.86 -13.62
N GLY A 225 34.56 -7.52 -13.24
CA GLY A 225 35.64 -7.20 -14.19
C GLY A 225 35.46 -5.88 -14.93
N GLY A 226 34.52 -5.02 -14.54
CA GLY A 226 34.27 -3.73 -15.21
C GLY A 226 33.87 -3.87 -16.68
N VAL A 227 33.22 -4.97 -17.04
CA VAL A 227 32.85 -5.28 -18.43
C VAL A 227 31.42 -5.78 -18.53
N GLY A 228 30.79 -5.44 -19.65
CA GLY A 228 29.52 -6.00 -20.07
C GLY A 228 29.39 -5.98 -21.59
N TYR A 229 28.19 -6.27 -22.05
CA TYR A 229 27.86 -6.29 -23.46
C TYR A 229 26.62 -5.46 -23.71
N ILE A 230 26.67 -4.58 -24.69
CA ILE A 230 25.51 -3.82 -25.15
C ILE A 230 24.93 -4.50 -26.38
N LEU A 231 23.61 -4.66 -26.41
CA LEU A 231 22.82 -5.27 -27.48
C LEU A 231 21.89 -4.21 -28.07
N GLY A 232 21.81 -4.12 -29.39
CA GLY A 232 20.96 -3.14 -30.05
C GLY A 232 21.25 -3.03 -31.55
N LYS A 233 20.67 -2.05 -32.22
CA LYS A 233 20.96 -1.78 -33.65
C LYS A 233 22.46 -1.49 -33.82
N GLN A 234 23.06 -2.02 -34.88
CA GLN A 234 24.51 -1.95 -35.09
C GLN A 234 25.01 -0.50 -35.09
N GLU A 235 24.31 0.38 -35.82
CA GLU A 235 24.63 1.81 -35.91
C GLU A 235 24.55 2.57 -34.58
N VAL A 236 23.75 2.06 -33.62
CA VAL A 236 23.60 2.63 -32.28
C VAL A 236 24.77 2.21 -31.39
N ILE A 237 25.08 0.90 -31.37
CA ILE A 237 26.05 0.34 -30.44
C ILE A 237 27.50 0.50 -30.89
N ASP A 238 27.76 0.73 -32.19
CA ASP A 238 29.12 0.86 -32.73
C ASP A 238 29.92 2.01 -32.11
N ALA A 239 29.26 3.12 -31.80
CA ALA A 239 29.88 4.29 -31.18
C ALA A 239 30.19 4.09 -29.69
N ILE A 240 29.55 3.12 -29.03
CA ILE A 240 29.64 2.94 -27.58
C ILE A 240 30.83 2.06 -27.25
N THR A 241 31.80 2.60 -26.51
CA THR A 241 32.96 1.84 -26.02
C THR A 241 32.92 1.62 -24.51
N SER A 242 32.17 2.46 -23.81
CA SER A 242 31.98 2.43 -22.36
C SER A 242 30.58 2.93 -22.01
N TRP A 243 30.06 2.47 -20.88
CA TRP A 243 28.84 2.98 -20.27
C TRP A 243 29.07 3.14 -18.77
N ASP A 244 28.69 4.29 -18.24
CA ASP A 244 28.61 4.54 -16.81
C ASP A 244 27.13 4.57 -16.43
N PHE A 245 26.74 3.78 -15.43
CA PHE A 245 25.36 3.75 -14.96
C PHE A 245 24.98 5.02 -14.19
N ASP A 246 25.96 5.69 -13.57
CA ASP A 246 25.73 6.89 -12.73
C ASP A 246 24.60 6.71 -11.71
N ALA A 247 24.40 5.47 -11.24
CA ALA A 247 23.35 5.14 -10.30
C ALA A 247 23.90 5.27 -8.88
N SER A 248 23.54 6.37 -8.23
CA SER A 248 24.01 6.69 -6.89
C SER A 248 23.21 5.95 -5.81
N THR A 249 23.89 5.51 -4.75
CA THR A 249 23.21 5.20 -3.48
C THR A 249 22.94 6.44 -2.63
N GLU A 250 23.64 7.55 -2.92
CA GLU A 250 23.66 8.74 -2.06
C GLU A 250 22.59 9.79 -2.45
N GLY A 251 21.84 9.58 -3.54
CA GLY A 251 21.04 10.63 -4.17
C GLY A 251 19.54 10.64 -3.87
N TYR A 252 18.94 9.55 -3.42
CA TYR A 252 17.49 9.51 -3.23
C TYR A 252 17.18 8.90 -1.87
N GLY A 253 16.86 9.78 -0.92
CA GLY A 253 16.34 9.39 0.38
C GLY A 253 15.13 8.50 0.14
N THR A 254 15.31 7.19 0.19
CA THR A 254 14.18 6.27 0.11
C THR A 254 13.91 5.79 1.52
N VAL A 255 12.66 5.92 1.94
CA VAL A 255 12.19 5.49 3.25
C VAL A 255 11.31 4.27 3.08
N SER A 256 11.39 3.34 4.02
CA SER A 256 10.53 2.15 4.00
C SER A 256 9.16 2.49 4.56
N CYS A 257 8.11 2.20 3.80
CA CYS A 257 6.73 2.23 4.28
C CYS A 257 6.59 1.30 5.49
N HIS A 258 6.19 1.83 6.63
CA HIS A 258 6.08 1.07 7.87
C HIS A 258 5.05 -0.05 7.81
N HIS A 259 3.96 0.16 7.05
CA HIS A 259 2.89 -0.83 6.97
C HIS A 259 3.21 -1.99 6.02
N CYS A 260 3.62 -1.71 4.77
CA CYS A 260 3.83 -2.76 3.76
C CYS A 260 5.30 -3.12 3.51
N GLY A 261 6.25 -2.38 4.08
CA GLY A 261 7.69 -2.58 3.90
C GLY A 261 8.23 -2.12 2.53
N ARG A 262 7.37 -1.63 1.63
CA ARG A 262 7.78 -1.10 0.32
C ARG A 262 8.64 0.15 0.52
N ARG A 263 9.77 0.25 -0.18
CA ARG A 263 10.54 1.51 -0.24
C ARG A 263 9.82 2.52 -1.11
N VAL A 264 9.76 3.75 -0.64
CA VAL A 264 9.23 4.89 -1.39
C VAL A 264 10.28 5.99 -1.35
N HIS A 265 10.30 6.81 -2.39
CA HIS A 265 11.06 8.03 -2.35
C HIS A 265 10.59 8.89 -1.17
N GLU A 266 11.49 9.54 -0.45
CA GLU A 266 11.19 10.37 0.73
C GLU A 266 10.28 11.54 0.35
N GLU A 267 10.40 12.07 -0.88
CA GLU A 267 9.46 13.09 -1.41
C GLU A 267 8.06 12.52 -1.74
N ASP A 268 7.96 11.21 -1.97
CA ASP A 268 6.69 10.51 -2.23
C ASP A 268 6.13 9.81 -0.98
N ALA A 269 6.87 9.88 0.14
CA ALA A 269 6.48 9.29 1.39
C ALA A 269 5.53 10.21 2.13
N TYR A 270 4.50 9.62 2.73
CA TYR A 270 3.57 10.33 3.59
C TYR A 270 3.96 10.08 5.04
N SER A 271 4.11 11.15 5.81
CA SER A 271 4.47 11.14 7.23
C SER A 271 3.33 11.81 8.03
N PRO A 272 2.29 11.07 8.43
CA PRO A 272 1.15 11.66 9.13
C PRO A 272 1.58 12.27 10.47
N GLU A 273 0.98 13.39 10.86
CA GLU A 273 1.34 14.08 12.12
C GLU A 273 1.12 13.20 13.37
N CYS A 274 0.24 12.20 13.28
CA CYS A 274 -0.04 11.24 14.33
C CYS A 274 0.92 10.02 14.38
N SER A 275 1.98 10.00 13.57
CA SER A 275 2.95 8.89 13.50
C SER A 275 4.37 9.36 13.17
N ASP A 276 5.39 8.77 13.80
CA ASP A 276 6.81 9.03 13.49
C ASP A 276 7.31 8.22 12.27
N TYR A 277 6.41 7.57 11.53
CA TYR A 277 6.74 6.64 10.46
C TYR A 277 6.34 7.16 9.08
N ASN A 278 7.01 6.62 8.06
CA ASN A 278 6.73 6.89 6.66
C ASN A 278 5.81 5.83 6.07
N TYR A 279 4.91 6.25 5.18
CA TYR A 279 3.96 5.39 4.49
C TYR A 279 4.00 5.67 2.99
N CYS A 280 3.77 4.63 2.18
CA CYS A 280 3.48 4.85 0.77
C CYS A 280 2.06 5.42 0.61
N GLU A 281 1.80 6.15 -0.48
CA GLU A 281 0.50 6.77 -0.79
C GLU A 281 -0.70 5.85 -0.56
N ARG A 282 -0.60 4.60 -1.02
CA ARG A 282 -1.66 3.61 -0.86
C ARG A 282 -1.91 3.26 0.60
N CYS A 283 -0.86 2.92 1.35
CA CYS A 283 -1.02 2.60 2.77
C CYS A 283 -1.47 3.81 3.56
N TYR A 284 -1.03 5.01 3.19
CA TYR A 284 -1.50 6.24 3.82
C TYR A 284 -3.01 6.43 3.59
N SER A 285 -3.47 6.33 2.33
CA SER A 285 -4.90 6.47 1.98
C SER A 285 -5.80 5.39 2.59
N ASP A 286 -5.27 4.17 2.79
CA ASP A 286 -6.01 3.05 3.38
C ASP A 286 -6.10 3.16 4.91
N LEU A 287 -5.09 3.74 5.57
CA LEU A 287 -4.95 3.75 7.03
C LEU A 287 -5.30 5.09 7.68
N PHE A 288 -5.23 6.19 6.95
CA PHE A 288 -5.39 7.54 7.47
C PHE A 288 -6.51 8.30 6.76
N THR A 289 -7.08 9.24 7.49
CA THR A 289 -8.00 10.27 7.01
C THR A 289 -7.67 11.59 7.69
N PHE A 290 -8.28 12.70 7.29
CA PHE A 290 -8.07 13.99 7.95
C PHE A 290 -9.33 14.41 8.71
N CYS A 291 -9.17 15.04 9.88
CA CYS A 291 -10.31 15.65 10.56
C CYS A 291 -10.86 16.83 9.73
N GLU A 292 -12.16 16.88 9.50
CA GLU A 292 -12.79 17.99 8.75
C GLU A 292 -12.67 19.35 9.47
N HIS A 293 -12.54 19.35 10.80
CA HIS A 293 -12.46 20.58 11.58
C HIS A 293 -11.03 21.12 11.75
N CYS A 294 -10.10 20.29 12.22
CA CYS A 294 -8.72 20.72 12.49
C CYS A 294 -7.73 20.37 11.38
N HIS A 295 -8.13 19.58 10.39
CA HIS A 295 -7.29 19.10 9.28
C HIS A 295 -6.05 18.29 9.69
N HIS A 296 -5.95 17.84 10.95
CA HIS A 296 -4.90 16.89 11.36
C HIS A 296 -5.21 15.48 10.88
N ASP A 297 -4.13 14.71 10.64
CA ASP A 297 -4.21 13.29 10.30
C ASP A 297 -4.78 12.46 11.46
N LEU A 298 -5.67 11.55 11.12
CA LEU A 298 -6.28 10.58 12.02
C LEU A 298 -6.08 9.18 11.46
N TRP A 299 -5.92 8.21 12.35
CA TRP A 299 -6.13 6.82 11.96
C TRP A 299 -7.57 6.66 11.52
N ALA A 300 -7.79 6.08 10.34
CA ALA A 300 -9.13 5.92 9.76
C ALA A 300 -10.06 5.10 10.68
N GLU A 301 -9.50 4.21 11.50
CA GLU A 301 -10.24 3.42 12.50
C GLU A 301 -10.61 4.21 13.78
N GLU A 302 -9.90 5.29 14.09
CA GLU A 302 -10.17 6.16 15.25
C GLU A 302 -11.06 7.36 14.88
N ALA A 303 -11.22 7.66 13.58
CA ALA A 303 -12.03 8.76 13.10
C ALA A 303 -13.53 8.52 13.34
N VAL A 304 -14.18 9.41 14.08
CA VAL A 304 -15.63 9.38 14.29
C VAL A 304 -16.31 10.07 13.12
N HIS A 305 -17.27 9.40 12.49
CA HIS A 305 -17.95 9.94 11.32
C HIS A 305 -19.27 10.60 11.71
N PHE A 306 -19.39 11.90 11.44
CA PHE A 306 -20.61 12.68 11.67
C PHE A 306 -21.03 13.36 10.36
N ASN A 307 -22.28 13.12 9.92
CA ASN A 307 -22.79 13.56 8.62
C ASN A 307 -21.90 13.14 7.43
N GLY A 308 -21.29 11.96 7.50
CA GLY A 308 -20.43 11.42 6.45
C GLY A 308 -19.03 12.03 6.41
N MET A 309 -18.70 12.95 7.33
CA MET A 309 -17.39 13.58 7.44
C MET A 309 -16.63 13.04 8.66
N PRO A 310 -15.31 12.81 8.56
CA PRO A 310 -14.47 12.33 9.66
C PRO A 310 -14.09 13.46 10.63
N TYR A 311 -14.17 13.19 11.94
CA TYR A 311 -13.74 14.08 13.01
C TYR A 311 -12.86 13.34 14.01
N CYS A 312 -11.93 14.05 14.64
CA CYS A 312 -11.31 13.56 15.87
C CYS A 312 -12.27 13.77 17.05
N GLU A 313 -12.10 13.01 18.13
CA GLU A 313 -12.98 13.06 19.30
C GLU A 313 -13.14 14.47 19.86
N SER A 314 -12.05 15.22 20.01
CA SER A 314 -12.09 16.59 20.53
C SER A 314 -12.80 17.58 19.61
N CYS A 315 -12.58 17.50 18.29
CA CYS A 315 -13.28 18.37 17.35
C CYS A 315 -14.74 17.97 17.15
N LEU A 316 -15.08 16.69 17.36
CA LEU A 316 -16.46 16.24 17.34
C LEU A 316 -17.24 16.88 18.49
N GLU A 317 -16.66 16.92 19.69
CA GLU A 317 -17.25 17.61 20.85
C GLU A 317 -17.47 19.10 20.60
N ASP A 318 -16.80 19.72 19.63
CA ASP A 318 -17.01 21.12 19.26
C ASP A 318 -18.21 21.34 18.34
N VAL A 319 -18.51 20.38 17.46
CA VAL A 319 -19.55 20.50 16.41
C VAL A 319 -20.83 19.71 16.72
N ALA A 320 -20.73 18.67 17.54
CA ALA A 320 -21.81 17.76 17.88
C ALA A 320 -21.81 17.46 19.39
N ALA A 321 -22.93 16.92 19.86
CA ALA A 321 -23.05 16.38 21.21
C ALA A 321 -23.68 14.99 21.16
N GLN A 322 -23.20 14.08 22.01
CA GLN A 322 -23.77 12.75 22.15
C GLN A 322 -25.00 12.80 23.07
N CYS A 323 -26.12 12.24 22.62
CA CYS A 323 -27.31 12.10 23.44
C CYS A 323 -27.09 11.04 24.53
N CYS A 324 -27.27 11.37 25.81
CA CYS A 324 -27.00 10.44 26.91
C CYS A 324 -27.92 9.21 26.98
N GLU A 325 -29.11 9.27 26.37
CA GLU A 325 -30.06 8.14 26.35
C GLU A 325 -29.90 7.19 25.15
N CYS A 326 -29.55 7.70 23.96
CA CYS A 326 -29.48 6.88 22.75
C CYS A 326 -28.07 6.71 22.17
N ASP A 327 -27.06 7.36 22.77
CA ASP A 327 -25.65 7.34 22.36
C ASP A 327 -25.37 7.84 20.92
N GLU A 328 -26.37 8.39 20.22
CA GLU A 328 -26.21 9.00 18.89
C GLU A 328 -25.71 10.46 19.00
N TYR A 329 -24.91 10.89 18.02
CA TYR A 329 -24.41 12.25 17.91
C TYR A 329 -25.37 13.14 17.11
N PHE A 330 -25.63 14.35 17.61
CA PHE A 330 -26.48 15.35 16.98
C PHE A 330 -25.75 16.70 16.87
N PRO A 331 -26.10 17.57 15.90
CA PRO A 331 -25.61 18.94 15.86
C PRO A 331 -25.88 19.64 17.20
N LYS A 332 -24.93 20.47 17.66
CA LYS A 332 -25.09 21.16 18.95
C LYS A 332 -26.33 22.07 19.04
N ASP A 333 -26.81 22.58 17.92
CA ASP A 333 -28.03 23.39 17.83
C ASP A 333 -29.31 22.55 17.78
N GLU A 334 -29.21 21.22 17.74
CA GLU A 334 -30.33 20.27 17.73
C GLU A 334 -30.44 19.44 19.03
N VAL A 335 -29.57 19.68 20.01
CA VAL A 335 -29.62 19.03 21.33
C VAL A 335 -30.15 19.96 22.42
N TYR A 336 -30.76 19.35 23.42
CA TYR A 336 -31.26 20.03 24.62
C TYR A 336 -30.35 19.68 25.80
N GLU A 337 -29.80 20.70 26.47
CA GLU A 337 -29.00 20.52 27.67
C GLU A 337 -29.91 20.58 28.91
N VAL A 338 -29.97 19.48 29.67
CA VAL A 338 -30.74 19.37 30.92
C VAL A 338 -29.81 18.85 32.01
N ASP A 339 -29.62 19.64 33.07
CA ASP A 339 -28.72 19.31 34.20
C ASP A 339 -27.28 18.94 33.79
N GLY A 340 -26.78 19.51 32.69
CA GLY A 340 -25.43 19.28 32.16
C GLY A 340 -25.30 18.04 31.28
N GLU A 341 -26.40 17.35 30.99
CA GLU A 341 -26.46 16.25 30.03
C GLU A 341 -27.16 16.70 28.73
N CYS A 342 -26.73 16.16 27.60
CA CYS A 342 -27.30 16.48 26.28
C CYS A 342 -28.31 15.41 25.87
N TYR A 343 -29.48 15.85 25.40
CA TYR A 343 -30.56 15.00 24.92
C TYR A 343 -30.96 15.39 23.49
N CYS A 344 -31.22 14.42 22.61
CA CYS A 344 -31.82 14.70 21.31
C CYS A 344 -33.31 15.04 21.46
N GLU A 345 -33.95 15.59 20.42
CA GLU A 345 -35.39 15.96 20.45
C GLU A 345 -36.30 14.81 20.91
N LYS A 346 -35.97 13.55 20.57
CA LYS A 346 -36.79 12.38 20.92
C LYS A 346 -36.55 11.85 22.32
N CYS A 347 -35.32 11.99 22.82
CA CYS A 347 -34.91 11.49 24.11
C CYS A 347 -34.99 12.55 25.20
N CYS A 348 -35.10 13.82 24.81
CA CYS A 348 -35.30 14.91 25.75
C CYS A 348 -36.58 14.60 26.54
N PRO A 349 -36.50 14.46 27.88
CA PRO A 349 -37.70 14.34 28.67
C PRO A 349 -38.59 15.54 28.33
N GLU A 350 -39.91 15.31 28.16
CA GLU A 350 -40.86 16.40 27.88
C GLU A 350 -40.55 17.56 28.82
N THR A 351 -40.49 18.81 28.36
CA THR A 351 -40.22 19.94 29.26
C THR A 351 -41.46 20.83 29.36
N TYR A 352 -41.61 21.55 30.49
CA TYR A 352 -42.60 22.60 30.64
C TYR A 352 -41.96 23.87 31.18
N VAL A 353 -42.46 25.03 30.75
CA VAL A 353 -42.04 26.32 31.31
C VAL A 353 -42.87 26.58 32.56
N CYS A 354 -42.20 26.88 33.68
CA CYS A 354 -42.85 27.25 34.92
C CYS A 354 -43.60 28.58 34.75
N ASP A 355 -44.93 28.57 34.93
CA ASP A 355 -45.79 29.75 34.81
C ASP A 355 -45.54 30.81 35.89
N HIS A 356 -44.71 30.52 36.89
CA HIS A 356 -44.35 31.45 37.96
C HIS A 356 -42.98 32.12 37.76
N CYS A 357 -41.91 31.34 37.54
CA CYS A 357 -40.54 31.89 37.36
C CYS A 357 -40.08 32.00 35.91
N GLY A 358 -40.74 31.33 34.96
CA GLY A 358 -40.33 31.28 33.56
C GLY A 358 -39.19 30.30 33.25
N GLU A 359 -38.71 29.54 34.24
CA GLU A 359 -37.69 28.50 34.02
C GLU A 359 -38.28 27.27 33.32
N THR A 360 -37.57 26.71 32.36
CA THR A 360 -37.90 25.43 31.71
C THR A 360 -37.52 24.28 32.64
N VAL A 361 -38.46 23.37 32.90
CA VAL A 361 -38.30 22.23 33.82
C VAL A 361 -38.53 20.94 33.04
N PRO A 362 -37.69 19.91 33.19
CA PRO A 362 -37.99 18.57 32.69
C PRO A 362 -39.26 18.02 33.38
N ALA A 363 -40.14 17.43 32.60
CA ALA A 363 -41.41 16.86 33.02
C ALA A 363 -41.25 15.43 33.56
N GLU A 364 -40.10 14.77 33.36
CA GLU A 364 -39.90 13.40 33.82
C GLU A 364 -38.77 13.22 34.82
N GLY A 365 -39.20 12.73 35.99
CA GLY A 365 -38.43 12.32 37.15
C GLY A 365 -39.36 11.67 38.18
N GLY A 366 -40.10 10.63 37.76
CA GLY A 366 -40.75 9.63 38.62
C GLY A 366 -42.03 10.05 39.35
N GLN A 367 -43.16 9.43 38.99
CA GLN A 367 -44.40 9.27 39.79
C GLN A 367 -45.13 10.50 40.35
N TYR A 368 -44.59 11.71 40.25
CA TYR A 368 -45.42 12.90 40.39
C TYR A 368 -46.18 13.01 39.08
N GLU A 369 -47.39 12.46 39.04
CA GLU A 369 -48.42 12.94 38.11
C GLU A 369 -48.22 14.46 38.04
N VAL A 370 -48.06 15.00 36.82
CA VAL A 370 -48.15 16.44 36.60
C VAL A 370 -49.56 16.81 37.00
N LEU A 371 -49.76 16.97 38.30
CA LEU A 371 -51.04 17.25 38.86
C LEU A 371 -51.22 18.73 38.58
N GLU A 372 -52.16 19.01 37.69
CA GLU A 372 -52.76 20.33 37.49
C GLU A 372 -53.28 20.83 38.86
N TYR A 373 -52.39 21.31 39.73
CA TYR A 373 -52.69 21.59 41.14
C TYR A 373 -52.91 23.06 41.43
N THR A 374 -53.10 23.87 40.39
CA THR A 374 -53.67 25.19 40.56
C THR A 374 -55.07 25.19 39.98
N VAL A 375 -55.99 25.86 40.67
CA VAL A 375 -57.38 26.07 40.21
C VAL A 375 -57.42 26.79 38.83
N SER A 376 -56.28 27.29 38.36
CA SER A 376 -56.05 28.00 37.10
C SER A 376 -55.39 27.17 35.97
N GLY A 377 -54.95 25.93 36.20
CA GLY A 377 -54.31 25.09 35.18
C GLY A 377 -52.84 25.45 34.88
N GLU A 378 -52.17 26.15 35.80
CA GLU A 378 -50.78 26.57 35.69
C GLU A 378 -49.81 25.48 36.17
N ARG A 379 -48.66 25.37 35.49
CA ARG A 379 -47.56 24.45 35.79
C ARG A 379 -46.44 25.19 36.51
N TRP A 380 -46.13 24.82 37.74
CA TRP A 380 -45.07 25.47 38.53
C TRP A 380 -43.91 24.49 38.78
N CYS A 381 -42.66 24.98 38.71
CA CYS A 381 -41.49 24.17 39.05
C CYS A 381 -41.51 23.75 40.54
N PRO A 382 -40.82 22.66 40.94
CA PRO A 382 -40.79 22.19 42.32
C PRO A 382 -40.40 23.29 43.33
N HIS A 383 -39.41 24.11 42.98
CA HIS A 383 -38.97 25.22 43.84
C HIS A 383 -40.07 26.29 44.01
N CYS A 384 -40.75 26.69 42.93
CA CYS A 384 -41.84 27.66 43.03
C CYS A 384 -43.05 27.08 43.75
N ARG A 385 -43.37 25.80 43.53
CA ARG A 385 -44.43 25.11 44.27
C ARG A 385 -44.13 25.12 45.76
N ASP A 386 -42.97 24.62 46.17
CA ASP A 386 -42.64 24.46 47.59
C ASP A 386 -42.52 25.82 48.31
N HIS A 387 -42.16 26.88 47.60
CA HIS A 387 -42.01 28.21 48.17
C HIS A 387 -43.31 29.04 48.20
N TYR A 388 -44.19 28.88 47.20
CA TYR A 388 -45.35 29.76 47.00
C TYR A 388 -46.71 29.06 47.09
N ALA A 389 -46.75 27.72 47.08
CA ALA A 389 -47.98 26.96 47.26
C ALA A 389 -48.16 26.60 48.75
N HIS A 390 -49.35 26.87 49.29
CA HIS A 390 -49.71 26.50 50.66
C HIS A 390 -50.99 25.69 50.65
N GLU A 391 -50.94 24.51 51.27
CA GLU A 391 -52.10 23.64 51.44
C GLU A 391 -52.93 24.11 52.65
N CYS A 392 -54.23 24.35 52.44
CA CYS A 392 -55.16 24.66 53.50
C CYS A 392 -55.41 23.43 54.38
N ARG A 393 -55.10 23.49 55.68
CA ARG A 393 -55.32 22.36 56.61
C ARG A 393 -56.76 21.88 56.73
N ARG A 394 -57.76 22.70 56.36
CA ARG A 394 -59.18 22.37 56.53
C ARG A 394 -59.84 21.79 55.29
N CYS A 395 -59.52 22.28 54.10
CA CYS A 395 -60.12 21.79 52.86
C CYS A 395 -59.13 21.08 51.93
N ALA A 396 -57.84 21.05 52.29
CA ALA A 396 -56.74 20.60 51.43
C ALA A 396 -56.61 21.39 50.10
N ASP A 397 -57.34 22.49 49.90
CA ASP A 397 -57.14 23.34 48.73
C ASP A 397 -55.78 24.03 48.82
N ILE A 398 -55.03 23.98 47.72
CA ILE A 398 -53.79 24.73 47.54
C ILE A 398 -54.15 26.15 47.14
N THR A 399 -53.70 27.15 47.91
CA THR A 399 -53.85 28.56 47.54
C THR A 399 -52.58 29.08 46.88
N ASP A 400 -52.70 29.67 45.70
CA ASP A 400 -51.61 30.36 45.01
C ASP A 400 -51.52 31.81 45.50
N GLY A 401 -50.35 32.21 46.02
CA GLY A 401 -50.14 33.56 46.57
C GLY A 401 -50.13 34.71 45.55
N ARG A 402 -50.67 34.53 44.34
CA ARG A 402 -50.43 35.42 43.17
C ARG A 402 -50.90 36.87 43.32
N ARG A 403 -51.64 37.24 44.37
CA ARG A 403 -52.06 38.65 44.58
C ARG A 403 -51.34 39.39 45.70
N THR A 404 -50.62 38.67 46.56
CA THR A 404 -49.73 39.20 47.59
C THR A 404 -49.03 37.99 48.18
N PRO A 405 -47.69 37.98 48.33
CA PRO A 405 -47.00 36.90 49.04
C PRO A 405 -47.62 36.80 50.43
N VAL A 406 -48.45 35.78 50.63
CA VAL A 406 -49.00 35.46 51.95
C VAL A 406 -47.81 34.88 52.66
N LYS A 407 -47.21 35.64 53.58
CA LYS A 407 -46.17 35.04 54.42
C LYS A 407 -46.83 33.89 55.18
N PRO A 408 -46.10 32.83 55.56
CA PRO A 408 -46.66 31.79 56.43
C PRO A 408 -47.36 32.37 57.67
N ASP A 409 -46.94 33.55 58.14
CA ASP A 409 -47.52 34.31 59.25
C ASP A 409 -48.89 34.96 58.94
N ASP A 410 -49.24 35.18 57.67
CA ASP A 410 -50.52 35.75 57.24
C ASP A 410 -51.63 34.68 57.10
N LEU A 411 -51.24 33.40 57.05
CA LEU A 411 -52.13 32.25 57.21
C LEU A 411 -52.43 32.06 58.70
N VAL A 412 -53.43 32.78 59.22
CA VAL A 412 -53.94 32.50 60.56
C VAL A 412 -54.44 31.05 60.60
N ASP A 413 -53.71 30.20 61.32
CA ASP A 413 -53.93 28.76 61.53
C ASP A 413 -53.81 27.83 60.29
N GLY A 414 -53.16 28.27 59.20
CA GLY A 414 -52.99 27.43 58.00
C GLY A 414 -54.28 27.20 57.21
N LEU A 415 -55.23 28.15 57.26
CA LEU A 415 -56.52 28.09 56.58
C LEU A 415 -56.59 29.04 55.38
N CYS A 416 -57.17 28.57 54.26
CA CYS A 416 -57.41 29.41 53.09
C CYS A 416 -58.49 30.49 53.35
N PRO A 417 -58.57 31.56 52.54
CA PRO A 417 -59.58 32.62 52.70
C PRO A 417 -61.04 32.11 52.71
N LYS A 418 -61.35 31.05 51.97
CA LYS A 418 -62.68 30.40 51.99
C LYS A 418 -62.96 29.75 53.35
N CYS A 419 -62.03 28.94 53.86
CA CYS A 419 -62.15 28.27 55.16
C CYS A 419 -62.11 29.24 56.35
N ARG A 420 -61.52 30.42 56.18
CA ARG A 420 -61.48 31.49 57.19
C ARG A 420 -62.81 32.24 57.31
N GLY A 421 -63.59 32.32 56.23
CA GLY A 421 -64.91 32.99 56.21
C GLY A 421 -66.04 32.18 56.83
N GLU A 422 -65.88 30.87 56.95
CA GLU A 422 -66.81 30.00 57.70
C GLU A 422 -66.48 30.03 59.19
N ALA A 423 -66.88 31.11 59.87
CA ALA A 423 -66.86 31.18 61.32
C ALA A 423 -67.70 30.03 61.90
N VAL A 424 -67.03 29.09 62.57
CA VAL A 424 -67.67 28.12 63.46
C VAL A 424 -68.44 28.94 64.52
N PRO A 425 -69.72 28.65 64.81
CA PRO A 425 -70.42 29.33 65.89
C PRO A 425 -69.64 29.13 67.18
N VAL A 426 -69.20 30.23 67.78
CA VAL A 426 -68.62 30.22 69.13
C VAL A 426 -69.75 29.84 70.08
N PHE A 427 -69.84 28.56 70.46
CA PHE A 427 -70.67 28.16 71.58
C PHE A 427 -70.05 28.75 72.85
N TYR A 428 -70.70 29.78 73.39
CA TYR A 428 -70.47 30.24 74.75
C TYR A 428 -70.75 29.06 75.70
N VAL A 429 -69.68 28.49 76.26
CA VAL A 429 -69.80 27.58 77.40
C VAL A 429 -69.97 28.44 78.65
N SER A 430 -71.14 28.33 79.27
CA SER A 430 -71.49 28.92 80.56
C SER A 430 -70.54 28.42 81.66
N PRO A 431 -69.95 29.28 82.49
CA PRO A 431 -69.06 28.88 83.57
C PRO A 431 -69.88 28.56 84.81
N GLU A 432 -70.30 27.31 85.02
CA GLU A 432 -70.76 26.85 86.33
C GLU A 432 -70.90 25.32 86.39
N THR A 433 -69.81 24.62 86.72
CA THR A 433 -69.87 23.47 87.66
C THR A 433 -68.46 23.10 88.13
N GLN A 434 -68.19 23.42 89.39
CA GLN A 434 -67.13 22.80 90.18
C GLN A 434 -67.47 21.32 90.46
N TYR A 435 -66.43 20.49 90.62
CA TYR A 435 -66.31 19.18 91.31
C TYR A 435 -65.36 18.30 90.48
N HIS A 436 -64.37 17.57 90.98
CA HIS A 436 -63.56 17.51 92.21
C HIS A 436 -62.41 16.54 91.86
N PRO A 437 -61.19 16.70 92.38
CA PRO A 437 -60.06 15.83 92.06
C PRO A 437 -60.22 14.44 92.69
N ASP A 438 -59.55 13.47 92.06
CA ASP A 438 -59.38 12.06 92.43
C ASP A 438 -60.23 11.10 91.60
N GLN A 439 -59.61 10.51 90.55
CA GLN A 439 -59.37 9.07 90.46
C GLN A 439 -58.83 8.63 89.08
N LEU A 440 -57.91 7.66 89.14
CA LEU A 440 -57.62 6.60 88.15
C LEU A 440 -56.61 6.87 87.02
N VAL A 441 -55.32 6.70 87.38
CA VAL A 441 -54.41 5.62 86.91
C VAL A 441 -54.55 5.14 85.45
N LEU A 442 -53.54 5.49 84.64
CA LEU A 442 -52.71 4.71 83.68
C LEU A 442 -53.22 3.33 83.14
N PRO A 443 -52.88 2.92 81.88
CA PRO A 443 -51.49 2.89 81.43
C PRO A 443 -51.16 3.13 79.94
N ILE A 444 -49.85 3.35 79.78
CA ILE A 444 -48.98 3.28 78.60
C ILE A 444 -49.15 1.94 77.85
N ALA A 445 -49.14 1.96 76.52
CA ALA A 445 -48.54 0.91 75.70
C ALA A 445 -48.26 1.36 74.25
N ALA A 446 -47.05 1.01 73.79
CA ALA A 446 -46.50 0.92 72.43
C ALA A 446 -46.22 2.22 71.67
#